data_AF-A0A7Y4SVI8-F1
#
_entry.id   AF-A0A7Y4SVI8-F1
#
_cell.length_a   1.000
_cell.length_b   1.000
_cell.length_c   1.000
_cell.angle_alpha   90.00
_cell.angle_beta   90.00
_cell.angle_gamma   90.00
#
_symmetry.space_group_name_H-M   'P 1'
#
loop_
_entity.id
_entity.type
_entity.pdbx_description
1 polymer ?
#
loop_
_entity_poly.entity_id
_entity_poly.type
_entity_poly.pdbx_seq_one_letter_code
_entity_poly.pdbx_strand_id
1 'polypeptide(L)'
;MPALELDALEARILGVLIEKETTTPDQYPLSLNALSSGCNQKSNRDPVLELSDSEIVAGIERLRRKSLVGASHASGSRTERYKHAAGAVWQLTPGELAVIAELLLRGAQMPGELRSRADRMSRFETLEALAATLEG
;
A
#
# COMPACT_ATOMS: atom_id res chain seq x y z
N MET A 1 -0.65 -18.86 15.87
CA MET A 1 -1.49 -17.78 15.30
C MET A 1 -1.75 -18.16 13.86
N PRO A 2 -2.97 -18.02 13.32
CA PRO A 2 -3.16 -18.22 11.88
C PRO A 2 -2.25 -17.27 11.12
N ALA A 3 -1.67 -17.72 10.01
CA ALA A 3 -0.84 -16.89 9.16
C ALA A 3 -1.66 -15.68 8.69
N LEU A 4 -1.03 -14.50 8.66
CA LEU A 4 -1.65 -13.32 8.08
C LEU A 4 -1.72 -13.53 6.56
N GLU A 5 -2.92 -13.73 6.04
CA GLU A 5 -3.17 -13.85 4.61
C GLU A 5 -3.93 -12.63 4.13
N LEU A 6 -3.53 -12.06 2.99
CA LEU A 6 -4.26 -10.99 2.31
C LEU A 6 -4.92 -11.55 1.05
N ASP A 7 -6.20 -11.27 0.87
CA ASP A 7 -6.83 -11.47 -0.43
C ASP A 7 -6.38 -10.39 -1.45
N ALA A 8 -6.69 -10.59 -2.73
CA ALA A 8 -6.25 -9.69 -3.79
C ALA A 8 -6.76 -8.23 -3.63
N LEU A 9 -7.96 -8.06 -3.06
CA LEU A 9 -8.54 -6.75 -2.82
C LEU A 9 -7.85 -6.05 -1.64
N GLU A 10 -7.60 -6.79 -0.55
CA GLU A 10 -6.86 -6.30 0.61
C GLU A 10 -5.43 -5.91 0.23
N ALA A 11 -4.75 -6.74 -0.56
CA ALA A 11 -3.42 -6.45 -1.09
C ALA A 11 -3.40 -5.16 -1.91
N ARG A 12 -4.37 -4.97 -2.81
CA ARG A 12 -4.52 -3.74 -3.60
C ARG A 12 -4.71 -2.52 -2.71
N ILE A 13 -5.67 -2.56 -1.79
CA ILE A 13 -6.00 -1.44 -0.90
C ILE A 13 -4.79 -1.05 -0.06
N LEU A 14 -4.13 -2.04 0.54
CA LEU A 14 -2.97 -1.80 1.40
C LEU A 14 -1.78 -1.25 0.61
N GLY A 15 -1.49 -1.82 -0.56
CA GLY A 15 -0.44 -1.31 -1.45
C GLY A 15 -0.67 0.14 -1.87
N VAL A 16 -1.93 0.54 -2.16
CA VAL A 16 -2.26 1.93 -2.48
C VAL A 16 -2.04 2.86 -1.30
N LEU A 17 -2.48 2.46 -0.09
CA LEU A 17 -2.27 3.29 1.10
C LEU A 17 -0.78 3.52 1.36
N ILE A 18 0.05 2.47 1.24
CA ILE A 18 1.51 2.57 1.41
C ILE A 18 2.11 3.46 0.33
N GLU A 19 1.79 3.24 -0.94
CA GLU A 19 2.30 4.05 -2.06
C GLU A 19 1.99 5.54 -1.87
N LYS A 20 0.77 5.86 -1.45
CA LYS A 20 0.31 7.25 -1.35
C LYS A 20 0.79 7.96 -0.09
N GLU A 21 1.16 7.25 0.98
CA GLU A 21 1.79 7.86 2.15
C GLU A 21 3.08 8.58 1.75
N THR A 22 3.89 7.98 0.88
CA THR A 22 5.17 8.56 0.45
C THR A 22 5.07 9.40 -0.82
N THR A 23 4.28 8.98 -1.82
CA THR A 23 4.26 9.64 -3.13
C THR A 23 3.33 10.85 -3.20
N THR A 24 2.33 10.93 -2.32
CA THR A 24 1.35 12.03 -2.25
C THR A 24 1.00 12.39 -0.80
N PRO A 25 1.99 12.83 0.01
CA PRO A 25 1.81 13.05 1.44
C PRO A 25 0.80 14.17 1.77
N ASP A 26 0.60 15.10 0.83
CA ASP A 26 -0.40 16.18 0.92
C ASP A 26 -1.85 15.68 0.90
N GLN A 27 -2.07 14.50 0.30
CA GLN A 27 -3.40 13.88 0.21
C GLN A 27 -3.64 12.82 1.28
N TYR A 28 -2.57 12.36 1.96
CA TYR A 28 -2.63 11.32 2.97
C TYR A 28 -2.95 11.90 4.37
N PRO A 29 -3.81 11.25 5.18
CA PRO A 29 -4.53 9.99 4.96
C PRO A 29 -5.64 10.13 3.90
N LEU A 30 -5.88 9.08 3.12
CA LEU A 30 -6.75 9.15 1.93
C LEU A 30 -8.25 9.16 2.28
N SER A 31 -9.05 9.92 1.56
CA SER A 31 -10.51 9.74 1.54
C SER A 31 -10.88 8.47 0.76
N LEU A 32 -12.14 8.01 0.86
CA LEU A 32 -12.62 6.87 0.07
C LEU A 32 -12.44 7.10 -1.44
N ASN A 33 -12.77 8.30 -1.93
CA ASN A 33 -12.65 8.63 -3.36
C ASN A 33 -11.18 8.59 -3.84
N ALA A 34 -10.25 9.10 -3.02
CA ALA A 34 -8.83 9.08 -3.35
C ALA A 34 -8.28 7.65 -3.36
N LEU A 35 -8.69 6.83 -2.39
CA LEU A 35 -8.34 5.41 -2.33
C LEU A 35 -8.92 4.63 -3.53
N SER A 36 -10.19 4.86 -3.88
CA SER A 36 -10.87 4.28 -5.05
C SER A 36 -10.14 4.62 -6.35
N SER A 37 -9.77 5.89 -6.53
CA SER A 37 -8.96 6.34 -7.66
C SER A 37 -7.60 5.65 -7.72
N GLY A 38 -6.94 5.47 -6.57
CA GLY A 38 -5.65 4.79 -6.48
C GLY A 38 -5.73 3.28 -6.74
N CYS A 39 -6.80 2.62 -6.28
CA CYS A 39 -7.04 1.19 -6.51
C CYS A 39 -7.27 0.86 -7.99
N ASN A 40 -7.98 1.74 -8.70
CA ASN A 40 -8.40 1.58 -10.09
C ASN A 40 -7.48 2.32 -11.09
N GLN A 41 -6.30 2.76 -10.64
CA GLN A 41 -5.34 3.46 -11.49
C GLN A 41 -4.87 2.56 -12.66
N LYS A 42 -4.84 3.10 -13.89
CA LYS A 42 -4.41 2.35 -15.08
C LYS A 42 -2.90 2.10 -15.16
N SER A 43 -2.12 2.91 -14.45
CA SER A 43 -0.67 2.80 -14.38
C SER A 43 -0.26 2.30 -13.00
N ASN A 44 0.89 1.65 -12.94
CA ASN A 44 1.46 1.10 -11.71
C ASN A 44 0.56 0.07 -11.00
N ARG A 45 -0.32 -0.61 -11.74
CA ARG A 45 -1.19 -1.69 -11.25
C ARG A 45 -1.09 -2.87 -12.20
N ASP A 46 -0.97 -4.07 -11.65
CA ASP A 46 -1.12 -5.31 -12.38
C ASP A 46 -1.80 -6.35 -11.47
N PRO A 47 -3.03 -6.81 -11.79
CA PRO A 47 -3.87 -6.39 -12.92
C PRO A 47 -4.48 -4.99 -12.72
N VAL A 48 -4.88 -4.33 -13.80
CA VAL A 48 -5.78 -3.17 -13.71
C VAL A 48 -7.15 -3.66 -13.26
N LEU A 49 -7.74 -2.99 -12.26
CA LEU A 49 -9.03 -3.36 -11.68
C LEU A 49 -10.04 -2.22 -11.83
N GLU A 50 -11.32 -2.58 -11.73
CA GLU A 50 -12.46 -1.65 -11.66
C GLU A 50 -13.30 -1.99 -10.43
N LEU A 51 -12.80 -1.61 -9.26
CA LEU A 51 -13.44 -1.87 -7.98
C LEU A 51 -14.49 -0.81 -7.66
N SER A 52 -15.63 -1.24 -7.15
CA SER A 52 -16.63 -0.34 -6.57
C SER A 52 -16.21 0.15 -5.18
N ASP A 53 -16.74 1.30 -4.78
CA ASP A 53 -16.53 1.83 -3.43
C ASP A 53 -17.01 0.85 -2.35
N SER A 54 -18.06 0.08 -2.61
CA SER A 54 -18.59 -0.92 -1.68
C SER A 54 -17.62 -2.07 -1.43
N GLU A 55 -16.93 -2.53 -2.48
CA GLU A 55 -15.89 -3.55 -2.36
C GLU A 55 -14.71 -3.01 -1.56
N ILE A 56 -14.28 -1.77 -1.85
CA ILE A 56 -13.17 -1.13 -1.16
C ILE A 56 -13.48 -0.97 0.34
N VAL A 57 -14.67 -0.49 0.70
CA VAL A 57 -15.09 -0.39 2.11
C VAL A 57 -15.09 -1.76 2.78
N ALA A 58 -15.63 -2.80 2.11
CA ALA A 58 -15.58 -4.15 2.65
C ALA A 58 -14.15 -4.64 2.90
N GLY A 59 -13.22 -4.38 1.98
CA GLY A 59 -11.80 -4.71 2.12
C GLY A 59 -11.10 -3.94 3.25
N ILE A 60 -11.39 -2.65 3.42
CA ILE A 60 -10.90 -1.84 4.55
C ILE A 60 -11.33 -2.46 5.88
N GLU A 61 -12.59 -2.87 6.00
CA GLU A 61 -13.09 -3.49 7.24
C GLU A 61 -12.38 -4.83 7.54
N ARG A 62 -12.00 -5.60 6.51
CA ARG A 62 -11.17 -6.80 6.71
C ARG A 62 -9.75 -6.45 7.16
N LEU A 63 -9.13 -5.45 6.55
CA LEU A 63 -7.79 -4.96 6.92
C LEU A 63 -7.76 -4.35 8.34
N ARG A 64 -8.83 -3.70 8.78
CA ARG A 64 -9.00 -3.20 10.16
C ARG A 64 -8.96 -4.33 11.18
N ARG A 65 -9.63 -5.44 10.91
CA ARG A 65 -9.58 -6.64 11.78
C ARG A 65 -8.18 -7.26 11.85
N LYS A 66 -7.34 -7.01 10.83
CA LYS A 66 -5.92 -7.38 10.79
C LYS A 66 -5.00 -6.30 11.36
N SER A 67 -5.55 -5.21 11.88
CA SER A 67 -4.83 -4.03 12.37
C SER A 67 -3.95 -3.32 11.33
N LEU A 68 -4.17 -3.57 10.04
CA LEU A 68 -3.33 -3.02 8.96
C LEU A 68 -3.80 -1.67 8.42
N VAL A 69 -5.05 -1.28 8.68
CA VAL A 69 -5.63 0.00 8.28
C VAL A 69 -6.35 0.64 9.47
N GLY A 70 -6.16 1.94 9.65
CA GLY A 70 -6.82 2.76 10.65
C GLY A 70 -7.66 3.89 10.05
N ALA A 71 -8.59 4.41 10.83
CA ALA A 71 -9.32 5.64 10.54
C ALA A 71 -8.56 6.85 11.09
N SER A 72 -8.65 7.98 10.40
CA SER A 72 -8.31 9.30 10.91
C SER A 72 -9.45 10.24 10.61
N HIS A 73 -9.87 11.01 11.61
CA HIS A 73 -10.79 12.12 11.45
C HIS A 73 -9.99 13.41 11.59
N ALA A 74 -9.97 14.25 10.55
CA ALA A 74 -9.50 15.61 10.71
C ALA A 74 -10.46 16.32 11.66
N SER A 75 -9.94 17.05 12.65
CA SER A 75 -10.76 17.77 13.64
C SER A 75 -11.81 18.63 12.93
N GLY A 76 -13.09 18.34 13.16
CA GLY A 76 -14.23 19.05 12.54
C GLY A 76 -14.74 18.49 11.20
N SER A 77 -14.07 17.51 10.58
CA SER A 77 -14.56 16.86 9.36
C SER A 77 -15.28 15.54 9.66
N ARG A 78 -16.47 15.36 9.08
CA ARG A 78 -17.24 14.11 9.16
C ARG A 78 -16.71 13.04 8.20
N THR A 79 -15.83 13.39 7.27
CA THR A 79 -15.31 12.46 6.26
C THR A 79 -14.20 11.62 6.87
N GLU A 80 -14.44 10.31 6.95
CA GLU A 80 -13.44 9.33 7.35
C GLU A 80 -12.29 9.28 6.34
N ARG A 81 -11.06 9.26 6.84
CA ARG A 81 -9.84 9.06 6.07
C ARG A 81 -9.09 7.83 6.53
N TYR A 82 -8.38 7.18 5.63
CA TYR A 82 -7.74 5.89 5.84
C TYR A 82 -6.22 6.01 5.77
N LYS A 83 -5.55 5.37 6.73
CA LYS A 83 -4.09 5.24 6.79
C LYS A 83 -3.70 3.78 7.01
N HIS A 84 -2.56 3.35 6.50
CA HIS A 84 -2.04 2.03 6.84
C HIS A 84 -1.31 2.05 8.19
N ALA A 85 -1.14 0.87 8.76
CA ALA A 85 -0.27 0.61 9.91
C ALA A 85 0.77 -0.47 9.60
N ALA A 86 0.88 -0.92 8.34
CA ALA A 86 1.74 -2.01 7.90
C ALA A 86 3.20 -1.90 8.39
N GLY A 87 3.84 -0.75 8.23
CA GLY A 87 5.22 -0.56 8.70
C GLY A 87 5.39 -0.84 10.20
N ALA A 88 4.44 -0.40 11.04
CA ALA A 88 4.49 -0.65 12.48
C ALA A 88 4.10 -2.10 12.85
N VAL A 89 3.05 -2.64 12.21
CA VAL A 89 2.53 -3.99 12.49
C VAL A 89 3.53 -5.06 12.06
N TRP A 90 4.17 -4.89 10.91
CA TRP A 90 5.15 -5.81 10.35
C TRP A 90 6.59 -5.48 10.74
N GLN A 91 6.81 -4.37 11.46
CA GLN A 91 8.13 -3.89 11.87
C GLN A 91 9.09 -3.69 10.69
N LEU A 92 8.55 -3.18 9.57
CA LEU A 92 9.30 -2.95 8.34
C LEU A 92 9.92 -1.55 8.33
N THR A 93 11.15 -1.50 7.83
CA THR A 93 11.82 -0.27 7.42
C THR A 93 11.12 0.38 6.22
N PRO A 94 11.37 1.67 5.93
CA PRO A 94 10.82 2.31 4.74
C PRO A 94 11.21 1.64 3.41
N GLY A 95 12.41 1.04 3.34
CA GLY A 95 12.87 0.30 2.15
C GLY A 95 12.07 -0.98 1.93
N GLU A 96 11.94 -1.81 2.96
CA GLU A 96 11.15 -3.05 2.91
C GLU A 96 9.69 -2.74 2.60
N LEU A 97 9.13 -1.69 3.23
CA LEU A 97 7.75 -1.28 3.01
C LEU A 97 7.50 -0.82 1.56
N ALA A 98 8.46 -0.10 0.95
CA ALA A 98 8.40 0.29 -0.46
C ALA A 98 8.42 -0.94 -1.40
N VAL A 99 9.27 -1.93 -1.10
CA VAL A 99 9.32 -3.18 -1.87
C VAL A 99 8.00 -3.95 -1.77
N ILE A 100 7.48 -4.11 -0.55
CA ILE A 100 6.19 -4.77 -0.31
C ILE A 100 5.07 -4.06 -1.07
N ALA A 101 5.01 -2.72 -1.06
CA ALA A 101 3.99 -1.99 -1.81
C ALA A 101 4.04 -2.27 -3.32
N GLU A 102 5.21 -2.25 -3.96
CA GLU A 102 5.29 -2.59 -5.40
C GLU A 102 4.88 -4.04 -5.68
N LEU A 103 5.26 -4.98 -4.81
CA LEU A 103 4.86 -6.39 -4.96
C LEU A 103 3.35 -6.58 -4.77
N LEU A 104 2.72 -5.87 -3.84
CA LEU A 104 1.26 -5.90 -3.65
C LEU A 104 0.50 -5.28 -4.83
N LEU A 105 1.09 -4.28 -5.50
CA LEU A 105 0.44 -3.55 -6.58
C LEU A 105 0.61 -4.20 -7.95
N ARG A 106 1.70 -4.95 -8.18
CA ARG A 106 2.03 -5.52 -9.51
C ARG A 106 2.53 -6.97 -9.49
N GLY A 107 2.53 -7.63 -8.34
CA GLY A 107 3.02 -8.99 -8.21
C GLY A 107 4.54 -9.10 -8.40
N ALA A 108 4.98 -10.29 -8.82
CA ALA A 108 6.38 -10.63 -9.03
C ALA A 108 7.02 -9.81 -10.15
N GLN A 109 8.21 -9.28 -9.90
CA GLN A 109 8.91 -8.35 -10.79
C GLN A 109 10.39 -8.72 -10.88
N MET A 110 11.04 -8.38 -11.99
CA MET A 110 12.49 -8.54 -12.09
C MET A 110 13.19 -7.55 -11.14
N PRO A 111 14.35 -7.90 -10.53
CA PRO A 111 15.02 -7.02 -9.57
C PRO A 111 15.30 -5.60 -10.07
N GLY A 112 15.67 -5.45 -11.35
CA GLY A 112 15.89 -4.14 -11.98
C GLY A 112 14.63 -3.27 -12.06
N GLU A 113 13.48 -3.89 -12.36
CA GLU A 113 12.19 -3.21 -12.39
C GLU A 113 11.73 -2.84 -10.99
N LEU A 114 11.83 -3.78 -10.06
CA LEU A 114 11.44 -3.60 -8.66
C LEU A 114 12.24 -2.45 -8.04
N ARG A 115 13.56 -2.41 -8.22
CA ARG A 115 14.42 -1.31 -7.74
C ARG A 115 13.92 0.03 -8.26
N SER A 116 13.77 0.14 -9.58
CA SER A 116 13.42 1.40 -10.24
C SER A 116 12.01 1.89 -9.86
N ARG A 117 11.08 0.98 -9.59
CA ARG A 117 9.69 1.31 -9.23
C ARG A 117 9.56 1.67 -7.75
N ALA A 118 10.23 0.92 -6.86
CA ALA A 118 10.25 1.16 -5.41
C ALA A 118 11.05 2.41 -5.02
N ASP A 119 12.04 2.83 -5.84
CA ASP A 119 12.85 4.04 -5.63
C ASP A 119 12.02 5.32 -5.41
N ARG A 120 10.81 5.36 -5.99
CA ARG A 120 9.86 6.47 -5.86
C ARG A 120 9.25 6.59 -4.45
N MET A 121 9.32 5.53 -3.65
CA MET A 121 8.83 5.50 -2.27
C MET A 121 9.98 5.53 -1.26
N SER A 122 11.07 4.80 -1.55
CA SER A 122 12.30 4.78 -0.74
C SER A 122 13.49 4.57 -1.66
N ARG A 123 14.53 5.39 -1.53
CA ARG A 123 15.65 5.43 -2.48
C ARG A 123 16.54 4.18 -2.38
N PHE A 124 16.85 3.57 -3.53
CA PHE A 124 17.77 2.43 -3.68
C PHE A 124 18.90 2.76 -4.65
N GLU A 125 20.09 3.06 -4.12
CA GLU A 125 21.24 3.46 -4.93
C GLU A 125 21.73 2.36 -5.88
N THR A 126 21.68 1.09 -5.45
CA THR A 126 22.17 -0.05 -6.22
C THR A 126 21.24 -1.27 -6.14
N LEU A 127 21.50 -2.28 -6.98
CA LEU A 127 20.77 -3.56 -6.91
C LEU A 127 21.14 -4.36 -5.67
N GLU A 128 22.36 -4.22 -5.18
CA GLU A 128 22.84 -4.85 -3.94
C GLU A 128 22.08 -4.29 -2.73
N ALA A 129 21.79 -2.99 -2.70
CA ALA A 129 20.97 -2.39 -1.64
C ALA A 129 19.53 -2.95 -1.64
N LEU A 130 18.95 -3.17 -2.83
CA LEU A 130 17.66 -3.85 -2.94
C LEU A 130 17.75 -5.31 -2.49
N ALA A 131 18.78 -6.04 -2.91
CA ALA A 131 18.96 -7.44 -2.54
C ALA A 131 19.09 -7.60 -1.01
N ALA A 132 19.90 -6.77 -0.37
CA ALA A 132 20.03 -6.73 1.09
C ALA A 132 18.69 -6.46 1.80
N THR A 133 17.81 -5.67 1.18
CA THR A 133 16.46 -5.39 1.69
C THR A 133 15.51 -6.58 1.56
N LEU A 134 15.73 -7.46 0.57
CA LEU A 134 14.93 -8.68 0.38
C LEU A 134 15.39 -9.84 1.28
N GLU A 135 16.60 -9.77 1.83
CA GLU A 135 17.21 -10.81 2.67
C GLU A 135 17.03 -10.56 4.19
N GLY A 136 16.53 -9.38 4.58
CA GLY A 136 16.22 -9.02 5.97
C GLY A 136 15.00 -9.75 6.52
#